data_AF-A0A841KHA5-F1
#
_entry.id   AF-A0A841KHA5-F1
#
_cell.length_a   1.000
_cell.length_b   1.000
_cell.length_c   1.000
_cell.angle_alpha   90.00
_cell.angle_beta   90.00
_cell.angle_gamma   90.00
#
_symmetry.space_group_name_H-M   'P 1'
#
loop_
_entity.id
_entity.type
_entity.pdbx_description
1 polymer ?
#
loop_
_entity_poly.entity_id
_entity_poly.type
_entity_poly.pdbx_seq_one_letter_code
_entity_poly.pdbx_strand_id
1 'polypeptide(L)'
;MRTSRHSLSQADELSDALRRFFARRAAELGGLGLLVLAFAFGLALATWSVEDPSLTHATNGPVRNLLGPLGAVIADLGMQILGMGSIVLAVPVAIWGLQLMGRRRLERLPLRIGLWLAGTAAAAAVASAMPATAAWPLPSGLGGVIGDGLLFGLRGILGLTSGPGAAIITLVYAGVAILALTAACGFGFPETADEDEEEDLPPRRSSRRAPADDFDDESADEPGWGIISIGAVVHGFMTLKSAIARRLAARRSPAPARADLPAAPVPSIPHTAPRREPRFDHDPIPAGEPCDEGDDVDAAPYSRAEEEAFAPRPAGQAGSRIVPPRAAPKPGKRLAREAQPSFLDEAEGYQLPPLSLLAEPKKTSGAVISPEALEQNAALLESTLEDFGVKGEIVNVHPGPVVTLYEFEPAPGTKSSRVISLADDIARSM
;
A
#
# COMPACT_ATOMS: atom_id res chain seq x y z
N MET A 1 -41.85 -27.52 53.61
CA MET A 1 -41.02 -28.07 52.53
C MET A 1 -39.60 -27.57 52.73
N ARG A 2 -38.68 -28.45 53.16
CA ARG A 2 -37.25 -28.12 53.34
C ARG A 2 -36.61 -28.13 51.96
N THR A 3 -36.14 -26.98 51.49
CA THR A 3 -35.29 -26.89 50.30
C THR A 3 -33.94 -27.49 50.65
N SER A 4 -33.64 -28.65 50.06
CA SER A 4 -32.33 -29.28 50.11
C SER A 4 -31.33 -28.39 49.39
N ARG A 5 -30.47 -27.71 50.15
CA ARG A 5 -29.26 -27.09 49.62
C ARG A 5 -28.38 -28.22 49.08
N HIS A 6 -28.30 -28.35 47.76
CA HIS A 6 -27.27 -29.19 47.15
C HIS A 6 -25.92 -28.58 47.51
N SER A 7 -25.14 -29.29 48.32
CA SER A 7 -23.72 -28.98 48.53
C SER A 7 -23.01 -29.22 47.20
N LEU A 8 -22.53 -28.15 46.56
CA LEU A 8 -21.68 -28.27 45.38
C LEU A 8 -20.50 -29.19 45.71
N SER A 9 -20.19 -30.13 44.83
CA SER A 9 -19.04 -31.00 45.00
C SER A 9 -17.76 -30.16 44.88
N GLN A 10 -16.74 -30.42 45.71
CA GLN A 10 -15.43 -29.76 45.58
C GLN A 10 -14.84 -29.88 44.16
N ALA A 11 -15.22 -30.93 43.42
CA ALA A 11 -14.84 -31.10 42.01
C ALA A 11 -15.46 -30.04 41.10
N ASP A 12 -16.71 -29.62 41.36
CA ASP A 12 -17.41 -28.59 40.57
C ASP A 12 -16.77 -27.22 40.82
N GLU A 13 -16.45 -26.90 42.08
CA GLU A 13 -15.74 -25.67 42.45
C GLU A 13 -14.34 -25.58 41.82
N LEU A 14 -13.60 -26.69 41.80
CA LEU A 14 -12.29 -26.75 41.12
C LEU A 14 -12.44 -26.55 39.61
N SER A 15 -13.46 -27.15 39.00
CA SER A 15 -13.72 -27.04 37.56
C SER A 15 -14.11 -25.61 37.16
N ASP A 16 -14.91 -24.93 37.97
CA ASP A 16 -15.31 -23.54 37.76
C ASP A 16 -14.15 -22.57 37.97
N ALA A 17 -13.33 -22.79 39.00
CA ALA A 17 -12.12 -22.02 39.23
C ALA A 17 -11.14 -22.13 38.06
N LEU A 18 -10.94 -23.36 37.54
CA LEU A 18 -10.11 -23.61 36.35
C LEU A 18 -10.70 -22.91 35.11
N ARG A 19 -12.01 -23.01 34.86
CA ARG A 19 -12.68 -22.33 33.74
C ARG A 19 -12.48 -20.81 33.79
N ARG A 20 -12.70 -20.19 34.94
CA ARG A 20 -12.50 -18.74 35.13
C ARG A 20 -11.03 -18.35 34.95
N PHE A 21 -10.10 -19.17 35.45
CA PHE A 21 -8.67 -18.96 35.26
C PHE A 21 -8.31 -18.99 33.77
N PHE A 22 -8.70 -20.03 33.03
CA PHE A 22 -8.41 -20.14 31.60
C PHE A 22 -9.09 -19.04 30.78
N ALA A 23 -10.35 -18.73 31.05
CA ALA A 23 -11.06 -17.62 30.39
C ALA A 23 -10.34 -16.29 30.60
N ARG A 24 -9.84 -16.06 31.82
CA ARG A 24 -9.07 -14.85 32.14
C ARG A 24 -7.70 -14.82 31.47
N ARG A 25 -6.96 -15.94 31.46
CA ARG A 25 -5.69 -16.03 30.72
C ARG A 25 -5.91 -15.82 29.22
N ALA A 26 -6.96 -16.41 28.65
CA ALA A 26 -7.32 -16.25 27.25
C ALA A 26 -7.69 -14.81 26.91
N ALA A 27 -8.45 -14.12 27.77
CA ALA A 27 -8.75 -12.70 27.62
C ALA A 27 -7.47 -11.85 27.66
N GLU A 28 -6.61 -12.04 28.67
CA GLU A 28 -5.36 -11.29 28.78
C GLU A 28 -4.42 -11.52 27.57
N LEU A 29 -4.30 -12.77 27.09
CA LEU A 29 -3.54 -13.11 25.88
C LEU A 29 -4.16 -12.52 24.61
N GLY A 30 -5.50 -12.57 24.48
CA GLY A 30 -6.21 -11.96 23.37
C GLY A 30 -6.00 -10.44 23.35
N GLY A 31 -6.02 -9.80 24.53
CA GLY A 31 -5.81 -8.36 24.67
C GLY A 31 -4.40 -7.95 24.29
N LEU A 32 -3.41 -8.71 24.74
CA LEU A 32 -2.01 -8.54 24.30
C LEU A 32 -1.87 -8.73 22.78
N GLY A 33 -2.54 -9.73 22.21
CA GLY A 33 -2.56 -9.97 20.77
C GLY A 33 -3.09 -8.78 19.97
N LEU A 34 -4.22 -8.19 20.41
CA LEU A 34 -4.79 -6.98 19.79
C LEU A 34 -3.84 -5.78 19.89
N LEU A 35 -3.16 -5.60 21.02
CA LEU A 35 -2.17 -4.54 21.19
C LEU A 35 -0.97 -4.69 20.26
N VAL A 36 -0.43 -5.90 20.17
CA VAL A 36 0.69 -6.21 19.26
C VAL A 36 0.25 -5.97 17.81
N LEU A 37 -0.97 -6.37 17.44
CA LEU A 37 -1.53 -6.15 16.11
C LEU A 37 -1.67 -4.65 15.80
N ALA A 38 -2.27 -3.87 16.71
CA ALA A 38 -2.45 -2.44 16.54
C ALA A 38 -1.09 -1.70 16.46
N PHE A 39 -0.12 -2.10 17.29
CA PHE A 39 1.23 -1.56 17.25
C PHE A 39 1.94 -1.91 15.94
N ALA A 40 1.85 -3.16 15.48
CA ALA A 40 2.44 -3.58 14.22
C ALA A 40 1.84 -2.82 13.03
N PHE A 41 0.51 -2.65 13.00
CA PHE A 41 -0.15 -1.83 11.98
C PHE A 41 0.29 -0.37 12.02
N GLY A 42 0.34 0.24 13.21
CA GLY A 42 0.85 1.60 13.39
C GLY A 42 2.31 1.77 12.94
N LEU A 43 3.16 0.78 13.22
CA LEU A 43 4.56 0.77 12.77
C LEU A 43 4.67 0.60 11.26
N ALA A 44 3.81 -0.23 10.66
CA ALA A 44 3.72 -0.38 9.21
C ALA A 44 3.37 0.96 8.55
N LEU A 45 2.36 1.68 9.06
CA LEU A 45 1.99 3.01 8.57
C LEU A 45 3.09 4.06 8.80
N ALA A 46 3.70 4.07 9.98
CA ALA A 46 4.76 5.03 10.32
C ALA A 46 6.02 4.86 9.46
N THR A 47 6.25 3.66 8.92
CA THR A 47 7.39 3.35 8.03
C THR A 47 6.96 3.05 6.61
N TRP A 48 5.78 3.54 6.22
CA TRP A 48 5.29 3.43 4.86
C TRP A 48 6.10 4.29 3.89
N SER A 49 6.31 3.77 2.68
CA SER A 49 6.91 4.48 1.56
C SER A 49 6.16 4.12 0.28
N VAL A 50 5.88 5.11 -0.57
CA VAL A 50 5.26 4.89 -1.89
C VAL A 50 6.18 4.10 -2.82
N GLU A 51 7.49 4.15 -2.59
CA GLU A 51 8.47 3.43 -3.39
C GLU A 51 8.57 1.93 -3.03
N ASP A 52 7.94 1.48 -1.95
CA ASP A 52 7.99 0.08 -1.55
C ASP A 52 7.21 -0.82 -2.55
N PRO A 53 7.64 -2.06 -2.78
CA PRO A 53 6.86 -3.01 -3.57
C PRO A 53 5.59 -3.42 -2.82
N SER A 54 4.44 -3.24 -3.48
CA SER A 54 3.12 -3.54 -2.94
C SER A 54 2.22 -4.22 -3.98
N LEU A 55 0.97 -4.53 -3.62
CA LEU A 55 -0.01 -5.09 -4.56
C LEU A 55 -0.39 -4.10 -5.67
N THR A 56 -0.22 -2.80 -5.43
CA THR A 56 -0.61 -1.73 -6.35
C THR A 56 0.59 -1.04 -6.98
N HIS A 57 1.79 -1.27 -6.43
CA HIS A 57 3.05 -0.71 -6.91
C HIS A 57 4.09 -1.83 -7.10
N ALA A 58 4.20 -2.32 -8.34
CA ALA A 58 5.13 -3.38 -8.71
C ALA A 58 6.51 -2.81 -9.06
N THR A 59 7.48 -2.97 -8.16
CA THR A 59 8.87 -2.53 -8.35
C THR A 59 9.86 -3.60 -7.88
N ASN A 60 11.09 -3.54 -8.41
CA ASN A 60 12.21 -4.38 -7.98
C ASN A 60 13.06 -3.72 -6.87
N GLY A 61 12.58 -2.59 -6.31
CA GLY A 61 13.27 -1.86 -5.24
C GLY A 61 13.29 -2.61 -3.89
N PRO A 62 14.23 -2.25 -2.99
CA PRO A 62 14.28 -2.83 -1.65
C PRO A 62 13.10 -2.35 -0.79
N VAL A 63 12.55 -3.23 0.04
CA VAL A 63 11.48 -2.88 1.00
C VAL A 63 12.04 -2.07 2.16
N ARG A 64 11.52 -0.85 2.36
CA ARG A 64 11.90 0.06 3.45
C ARG A 64 11.07 -0.13 4.71
N ASN A 65 9.84 -0.64 4.58
CA ASN A 65 8.98 -0.90 5.73
C ASN A 65 9.65 -1.83 6.77
N LEU A 66 9.59 -1.45 8.05
CA LEU A 66 10.26 -2.20 9.13
C LEU A 66 9.68 -3.60 9.34
N LEU A 67 8.43 -3.84 8.95
CA LEU A 67 7.78 -5.15 9.02
C LEU A 67 7.95 -5.97 7.73
N GLY A 68 8.80 -5.50 6.80
CA GLY A 68 9.08 -6.18 5.55
C GLY A 68 7.93 -6.09 4.55
N PRO A 69 7.88 -7.01 3.55
CA PRO A 69 6.94 -6.91 2.43
C PRO A 69 5.47 -6.89 2.86
N LEU A 70 5.12 -7.66 3.90
CA LEU A 70 3.75 -7.70 4.43
C LEU A 70 3.34 -6.34 5.02
N GLY A 71 4.26 -5.69 5.76
CA GLY A 71 4.03 -4.36 6.32
C GLY A 71 3.84 -3.31 5.23
N ALA A 72 4.68 -3.35 4.18
CA ALA A 72 4.56 -2.48 3.03
C ALA A 72 3.19 -2.61 2.35
N VAL A 73 2.75 -3.84 2.07
CA VAL A 73 1.43 -4.11 1.46
C VAL A 73 0.27 -3.62 2.33
N ILE A 74 0.30 -3.92 3.64
CA ILE A 74 -0.77 -3.53 4.57
C ILE A 74 -0.85 -2.00 4.70
N ALA A 75 0.29 -1.34 4.83
CA ALA A 75 0.35 0.11 4.96
C ALA A 75 -0.08 0.81 3.67
N ASP A 76 0.37 0.32 2.52
CA ASP A 76 -0.05 0.83 1.21
C ASP A 76 -1.56 0.71 1.01
N LEU A 77 -2.15 -0.46 1.29
CA LEU A 77 -3.59 -0.66 1.20
C LEU A 77 -4.35 0.26 2.16
N GLY A 78 -3.85 0.44 3.40
CA GLY A 78 -4.43 1.35 4.37
C GLY A 78 -4.42 2.80 3.90
N MET A 79 -3.29 3.25 3.35
CA MET A 79 -3.11 4.61 2.84
C MET A 79 -3.96 4.88 1.59
N GLN A 80 -4.13 3.89 0.71
CA GLN A 80 -4.97 4.07 -0.49
C GLN A 80 -6.47 4.06 -0.17
N ILE A 81 -6.92 3.15 0.70
CA ILE A 81 -8.34 3.02 1.01
C ILE A 81 -8.82 4.14 1.94
N LEU A 82 -8.06 4.42 3.01
CA LEU A 82 -8.49 5.30 4.10
C LEU A 82 -7.62 6.56 4.25
N GLY A 83 -6.49 6.67 3.54
CA GLY A 83 -5.54 7.76 3.73
C GLY A 83 -5.10 7.89 5.19
N MET A 84 -5.10 9.12 5.70
CA MET A 84 -4.81 9.45 7.10
C MET A 84 -5.84 8.88 8.08
N GLY A 85 -7.04 8.51 7.62
CA GLY A 85 -8.04 7.78 8.42
C GLY A 85 -7.54 6.42 8.89
N SER A 86 -6.56 5.82 8.20
CA SER A 86 -5.94 4.55 8.59
C SER A 86 -5.28 4.63 9.98
N ILE A 87 -4.75 5.78 10.39
CA ILE A 87 -4.15 5.94 11.73
C ILE A 87 -5.20 5.70 12.82
N VAL A 88 -6.41 6.22 12.60
CA VAL A 88 -7.53 6.14 13.54
C VAL A 88 -8.10 4.72 13.62
N LEU A 89 -7.97 3.93 12.55
CA LEU A 89 -8.39 2.54 12.50
C LEU A 89 -7.77 1.70 13.63
N ALA A 90 -6.51 1.95 13.99
CA ALA A 90 -5.81 1.19 15.03
C ALA A 90 -6.23 1.53 16.47
N VAL A 91 -6.81 2.71 16.70
CA VAL A 91 -7.03 3.24 18.05
C VAL A 91 -8.05 2.40 18.84
N PRO A 92 -9.27 2.10 18.35
CA PRO A 92 -10.21 1.25 19.08
C PRO A 92 -9.68 -0.16 19.32
N VAL A 93 -8.92 -0.73 18.37
CA VAL A 93 -8.31 -2.06 18.51
C VAL A 93 -7.31 -2.08 19.66
N ALA A 94 -6.44 -1.05 19.76
CA ALA A 94 -5.51 -0.93 20.87
C ALA A 94 -6.23 -0.77 22.23
N ILE A 95 -7.30 0.03 22.27
CA ILE A 95 -8.10 0.24 23.47
C ILE A 95 -8.83 -1.03 23.90
N TRP A 96 -9.40 -1.80 22.97
CA TRP A 96 -9.99 -3.11 23.29
C TRP A 96 -8.94 -4.07 23.83
N GLY A 97 -7.72 -4.04 23.29
CA GLY A 97 -6.59 -4.80 23.82
C GLY A 97 -6.30 -4.46 25.28
N LEU A 98 -6.20 -3.17 25.62
CA LEU A 98 -6.01 -2.69 26.99
C LEU A 98 -7.19 -3.06 27.91
N GLN A 99 -8.43 -2.93 27.42
CA GLN A 99 -9.63 -3.27 28.19
C GLN A 99 -9.66 -4.76 28.55
N LEU A 100 -9.34 -5.62 27.59
CA LEU A 100 -9.34 -7.07 27.78
C LEU A 100 -8.24 -7.52 28.75
N MET A 101 -7.09 -6.83 28.77
CA MET A 101 -6.04 -7.01 29.79
C MET A 101 -6.47 -6.48 31.17
N GLY A 102 -7.21 -5.38 31.21
CA GLY A 102 -7.75 -4.74 32.42
C GLY A 102 -8.95 -5.45 33.05
N ARG A 103 -9.24 -6.69 32.66
CA ARG A 103 -10.39 -7.52 33.09
C ARG A 103 -11.77 -6.95 32.72
N ARG A 104 -11.86 -6.02 31.77
CA ARG A 104 -13.15 -5.53 31.26
C ARG A 104 -13.66 -6.47 30.17
N ARG A 105 -14.96 -6.76 30.20
CA ARG A 105 -15.64 -7.48 29.11
C ARG A 105 -15.97 -6.50 27.98
N LEU A 106 -15.82 -6.95 26.73
CA LEU A 106 -16.22 -6.19 25.55
C LEU A 106 -17.70 -6.39 25.28
N GLU A 107 -18.53 -5.66 26.01
CA GLU A 107 -19.97 -5.70 25.82
C GLU A 107 -20.38 -5.06 24.49
N ARG A 108 -21.43 -5.61 23.88
CA ARG A 108 -22.00 -5.12 22.61
C ARG A 108 -20.94 -5.04 21.49
N LEU A 109 -20.06 -6.02 21.42
CA LEU A 109 -18.99 -6.12 20.41
C LEU A 109 -19.46 -5.82 18.96
N PRO A 110 -20.58 -6.36 18.44
CA PRO A 110 -21.00 -6.06 17.07
C PRO A 110 -21.32 -4.57 16.85
N LEU A 111 -21.95 -3.92 17.83
CA LEU A 111 -22.21 -2.47 17.77
C LEU A 111 -20.90 -1.69 17.79
N ARG A 112 -19.95 -2.07 18.65
CA ARG A 112 -18.62 -1.43 18.72
C ARG A 112 -17.84 -1.58 17.41
N ILE A 113 -17.91 -2.75 16.77
CA ILE A 113 -17.30 -2.97 15.44
C ILE A 113 -17.97 -2.10 14.38
N GLY A 114 -19.31 -2.03 14.37
CA GLY A 114 -20.03 -1.15 13.44
C GLY A 114 -19.67 0.32 13.60
N LEU A 115 -19.63 0.81 14.84
CA LEU A 115 -19.24 2.18 15.17
C LEU A 115 -17.76 2.46 14.88
N TRP A 116 -16.88 1.49 15.09
CA TRP A 116 -15.47 1.59 14.75
C TRP A 116 -15.27 1.81 13.24
N LEU A 117 -15.90 0.98 12.41
CA LEU A 117 -15.80 1.07 10.96
C LEU A 117 -16.44 2.36 10.44
N ALA A 118 -17.65 2.70 10.90
CA ALA A 118 -18.34 3.93 10.52
C ALA A 118 -17.57 5.18 10.95
N GLY A 119 -17.05 5.20 12.18
CA GLY A 119 -16.25 6.30 12.72
C GLY A 119 -14.93 6.47 11.98
N THR A 120 -14.27 5.38 11.59
CA THR A 120 -13.03 5.42 10.79
C THR A 120 -13.29 5.96 9.39
N ALA A 121 -14.37 5.52 8.73
CA ALA A 121 -14.77 6.01 7.42
C ALA A 121 -15.14 7.51 7.47
N ALA A 122 -15.84 7.95 8.52
CA ALA A 122 -16.13 9.37 8.75
C ALA A 122 -14.85 10.18 9.00
N ALA A 123 -13.89 9.65 9.77
CA ALA A 123 -12.59 10.30 9.97
C ALA A 123 -11.79 10.43 8.66
N ALA A 124 -11.84 9.41 7.79
CA ALA A 124 -11.28 9.48 6.44
C ALA A 124 -11.95 10.59 5.62
N ALA A 125 -13.29 10.72 5.66
CA ALA A 125 -14.00 11.80 4.97
C ALA A 125 -13.61 13.21 5.49
N VAL A 126 -13.35 13.35 6.79
CA VAL A 126 -12.80 14.59 7.37
C VAL A 126 -11.40 14.86 6.83
N ALA A 127 -10.54 13.83 6.73
CA ALA A 127 -9.20 13.99 6.19
C ALA A 127 -9.23 14.46 4.73
N SER A 128 -10.13 13.93 3.89
CA SER A 128 -10.32 14.38 2.50
C SER A 128 -10.74 15.84 2.36
N ALA A 129 -11.31 16.45 3.41
CA ALA A 129 -11.65 17.87 3.39
C ALA A 129 -10.44 18.78 3.62
N MET A 130 -9.32 18.23 4.08
CA MET A 130 -8.07 18.98 4.27
C MET A 130 -7.32 19.14 2.94
N PRO A 131 -6.66 20.27 2.70
CA PRO A 131 -5.89 20.49 1.49
C PRO A 131 -4.68 19.55 1.43
N ALA A 132 -4.58 18.76 0.36
CA ALA A 132 -3.38 17.99 0.09
C ALA A 132 -2.22 18.93 -0.28
N THR A 133 -1.06 18.72 0.34
CA THR A 133 0.16 19.48 0.01
C THR A 133 0.86 18.86 -1.19
N ALA A 134 1.80 19.59 -1.81
CA ALA A 134 2.62 19.07 -2.92
C ALA A 134 3.46 17.83 -2.52
N ALA A 135 3.65 17.59 -1.23
CA ALA A 135 4.36 16.41 -0.72
C ALA A 135 3.46 15.17 -0.60
N TRP A 136 2.14 15.29 -0.79
CA TRP A 136 1.24 14.15 -0.74
C TRP A 136 1.38 13.30 -2.01
N PRO A 137 1.76 12.02 -1.90
CA PRO A 137 2.21 11.26 -3.06
C PRO A 137 1.11 10.44 -3.74
N LEU A 138 -0.08 10.34 -3.14
CA LEU A 138 -1.19 9.55 -3.69
C LEU A 138 -2.08 10.40 -4.61
N PRO A 139 -2.67 9.81 -5.66
CA PRO A 139 -3.65 10.51 -6.52
C PRO A 139 -4.94 10.89 -5.78
N SER A 140 -5.30 10.13 -4.73
CA SER A 140 -6.43 10.42 -3.85
C SER A 140 -6.09 11.52 -2.84
N GLY A 141 -7.11 12.19 -2.31
CA GLY A 141 -6.99 13.09 -1.18
C GLY A 141 -6.50 12.40 0.09
N LEU A 142 -6.31 13.21 1.15
CA LEU A 142 -5.80 12.78 2.44
C LEU A 142 -6.66 11.72 3.13
N GLY A 143 -7.91 11.52 2.73
CA GLY A 143 -8.80 10.47 3.24
C GLY A 143 -8.86 9.20 2.40
N GLY A 144 -8.02 9.07 1.38
CA GLY A 144 -8.03 7.93 0.47
C GLY A 144 -9.34 7.81 -0.31
N VAL A 145 -9.52 6.68 -0.99
CA VAL A 145 -10.69 6.45 -1.87
C VAL A 145 -12.01 6.48 -1.10
N ILE A 146 -12.07 5.93 0.12
CA ILE A 146 -13.30 5.93 0.92
C ILE A 146 -13.63 7.34 1.39
N GLY A 147 -12.64 8.09 1.91
CA GLY A 147 -12.86 9.45 2.39
C GLY A 147 -13.30 10.39 1.27
N ASP A 148 -12.63 10.32 0.12
CA ASP A 148 -12.97 11.11 -1.06
C ASP A 148 -14.36 10.77 -1.58
N GLY A 149 -14.66 9.47 -1.70
CA GLY A 149 -15.96 8.98 -2.16
C GLY A 149 -17.12 9.44 -1.26
N LEU A 150 -16.95 9.36 0.06
CA LEU A 150 -17.95 9.81 1.03
C LEU A 150 -18.14 11.34 0.96
N LEU A 151 -17.04 12.09 1.03
CA LEU A 151 -17.11 13.55 1.08
C LEU A 151 -17.64 14.15 -0.22
N PHE A 152 -17.07 13.77 -1.37
CA PHE A 152 -17.49 14.31 -2.67
C PHE A 152 -18.84 13.76 -3.10
N GLY A 153 -19.16 12.50 -2.78
CA GLY A 153 -20.47 11.92 -3.05
C GLY A 153 -21.59 12.67 -2.33
N LEU A 154 -21.45 12.91 -1.02
CA LEU A 154 -22.47 13.64 -0.25
C LEU A 154 -22.58 15.11 -0.68
N ARG A 155 -21.44 15.78 -0.95
CA ARG A 155 -21.44 17.15 -1.51
C ARG A 155 -22.12 17.23 -2.87
N GLY A 156 -21.91 16.24 -3.72
CA GLY A 156 -22.54 16.14 -5.04
C GLY A 156 -24.07 15.96 -4.94
N ILE A 157 -24.53 15.03 -4.09
CA ILE A 157 -25.97 14.77 -3.87
C ILE A 157 -26.69 16.01 -3.34
N LEU A 158 -26.07 16.74 -2.41
CA LEU A 158 -26.67 17.94 -1.81
C LEU A 158 -26.46 19.21 -2.62
N GLY A 159 -25.67 19.17 -3.70
CA GLY A 159 -25.30 20.36 -4.49
C GLY A 159 -24.41 21.36 -3.73
N LEU A 160 -23.77 20.94 -2.64
CA LEU A 160 -22.96 21.78 -1.75
C LEU A 160 -21.46 21.60 -2.04
N THR A 161 -21.04 21.91 -3.26
CA THR A 161 -19.67 21.69 -3.73
C THR A 161 -18.66 22.70 -3.21
N SER A 162 -19.11 23.90 -2.81
CA SER A 162 -18.25 24.97 -2.29
C SER A 162 -18.96 25.84 -1.23
N GLY A 163 -18.19 26.66 -0.52
CA GLY A 163 -18.72 27.60 0.48
C GLY A 163 -19.08 26.97 1.84
N PRO A 164 -19.86 27.69 2.68
CA PRO A 164 -20.16 27.28 4.06
C PRO A 164 -20.85 25.92 4.17
N GLY A 165 -21.70 25.55 3.21
CA GLY A 165 -22.39 24.25 3.19
C GLY A 165 -21.42 23.07 3.10
N ALA A 166 -20.33 23.22 2.33
CA ALA A 166 -19.29 22.20 2.23
C ALA A 166 -18.54 22.00 3.57
N ALA A 167 -18.40 23.06 4.37
CA ALA A 167 -17.80 23.01 5.71
C ALA A 167 -18.74 22.37 6.74
N ILE A 168 -20.05 22.61 6.64
CA ILE A 168 -21.06 21.96 7.50
C ILE A 168 -21.02 20.44 7.31
N ILE A 169 -20.93 19.96 6.06
CA ILE A 169 -20.80 18.51 5.79
C ILE A 169 -19.57 17.93 6.48
N THR A 170 -18.42 18.60 6.38
CA THR A 170 -17.20 18.16 7.07
C THR A 170 -17.37 18.15 8.60
N LEU A 171 -18.04 19.16 9.17
CA LEU A 171 -18.32 19.22 10.60
C LEU A 171 -19.24 18.07 11.05
N VAL A 172 -20.24 17.71 10.24
CA VAL A 172 -21.11 16.56 10.50
C VAL A 172 -20.29 15.27 10.51
N TYR A 173 -19.43 15.05 9.51
CA TYR A 173 -18.53 13.89 9.52
C TYR A 173 -17.60 13.87 10.73
N ALA A 174 -17.08 15.03 11.15
CA ALA A 174 -16.25 15.13 12.35
C ALA A 174 -17.03 14.76 13.61
N GLY A 175 -18.27 15.24 13.75
CA GLY A 175 -19.16 14.86 14.84
C GLY A 175 -19.44 13.35 14.86
N VAL A 176 -19.76 12.76 13.71
CA VAL A 176 -19.97 11.31 13.58
C VAL A 176 -18.70 10.54 13.93
N ALA A 177 -17.54 10.94 13.43
CA ALA A 177 -16.26 10.30 13.73
C ALA A 177 -15.97 10.31 15.23
N ILE A 178 -16.06 11.47 15.89
CA ILE A 178 -15.80 11.62 17.33
C ILE A 178 -16.76 10.74 18.14
N LEU A 179 -18.07 10.85 17.90
CA LEU A 179 -19.07 10.11 18.66
C LEU A 179 -18.95 8.60 18.44
N ALA A 180 -18.82 8.16 17.19
CA ALA A 180 -18.74 6.74 16.85
C ALA A 180 -17.44 6.11 17.36
N LEU A 181 -16.29 6.78 17.23
CA LEU A 181 -15.01 6.25 17.74
C LEU A 181 -14.95 6.23 19.26
N THR A 182 -15.50 7.24 19.93
CA THR A 182 -15.59 7.28 21.39
C THR A 182 -16.47 6.14 21.91
N ALA A 183 -17.64 5.95 21.30
CA ALA A 183 -18.54 4.85 21.62
C ALA A 183 -17.94 3.48 21.26
N ALA A 184 -17.22 3.35 20.14
CA ALA A 184 -16.50 2.13 19.78
C ALA A 184 -15.46 1.75 20.84
N CYS A 185 -14.79 2.74 21.44
CA CYS A 185 -13.88 2.55 22.56
C CYS A 185 -14.60 2.16 23.86
N GLY A 186 -15.93 2.12 23.89
CA GLY A 186 -16.73 1.72 25.05
C GLY A 186 -17.05 2.85 26.02
N PHE A 187 -16.79 4.11 25.66
CA PHE A 187 -17.21 5.27 26.44
C PHE A 187 -18.62 5.71 26.04
N GLY A 188 -19.48 6.03 27.01
CA GLY A 188 -20.81 6.59 26.76
C GLY A 188 -21.96 5.58 26.73
N PHE A 189 -21.72 4.30 27.00
CA PHE A 189 -22.80 3.38 27.37
C PHE A 189 -23.03 3.49 28.88
N PRO A 190 -24.24 3.80 29.37
CA PRO A 190 -24.54 3.64 30.78
C PRO A 190 -24.33 2.17 31.14
N GLU A 191 -23.53 1.92 32.18
CA GLU A 191 -23.51 0.63 32.86
C GLU A 191 -24.97 0.31 33.16
N THR A 192 -25.53 -0.67 32.44
CA THR A 192 -26.69 -1.37 32.96
C THR A 192 -26.15 -2.04 34.20
N ALA A 193 -26.37 -1.38 35.35
CA ALA A 193 -26.18 -2.00 36.65
C ALA A 193 -26.81 -3.39 36.53
N ASP A 194 -26.03 -4.40 36.88
CA ASP A 194 -26.44 -5.80 36.85
C ASP A 194 -27.71 -5.97 37.70
N GLU A 195 -28.88 -5.75 37.12
CA GLU A 195 -30.18 -6.10 37.70
C GLU A 195 -30.36 -7.62 37.72
N ASP A 196 -29.45 -8.39 37.09
CA ASP A 196 -29.50 -9.84 36.98
C ASP A 196 -28.80 -10.59 38.15
N GLU A 197 -28.17 -9.90 39.12
CA GLU A 197 -27.58 -10.55 40.32
C GLU A 197 -28.26 -10.19 41.66
N GLU A 198 -29.29 -9.33 41.67
CA GLU A 198 -29.92 -8.86 42.93
C GLU A 198 -31.28 -9.53 43.28
N GLU A 199 -31.72 -10.53 42.50
CA GLU A 199 -33.05 -11.17 42.70
C GLU A 199 -33.06 -12.35 43.71
N ASP A 200 -31.96 -12.66 44.40
CA ASP A 200 -31.90 -13.81 45.33
C ASP A 200 -31.41 -13.48 46.77
N LEU A 201 -31.43 -12.19 47.15
CA LEU A 201 -31.15 -11.77 48.53
C LEU A 201 -32.47 -11.46 49.28
N PRO A 202 -32.80 -12.17 50.38
CA PRO A 202 -33.98 -11.82 51.18
C PRO A 202 -33.80 -10.43 51.80
N PRO A 203 -34.88 -9.66 51.98
CA PRO A 203 -34.80 -8.26 52.38
C PRO A 203 -34.10 -8.12 53.73
N ARG A 204 -32.93 -7.50 53.74
CA ARG A 204 -32.22 -7.14 54.98
C ARG A 204 -33.08 -6.17 55.77
N ARG A 205 -33.66 -6.68 56.86
CA ARG A 205 -34.30 -5.87 57.90
C ARG A 205 -33.33 -4.81 58.39
N SER A 206 -33.82 -3.58 58.44
CA SER A 206 -33.18 -2.45 59.08
C SER A 206 -32.98 -2.72 60.57
N SER A 207 -31.73 -2.76 61.02
CA SER A 207 -31.40 -2.55 62.43
C SER A 207 -30.25 -1.56 62.56
N ARG A 208 -30.59 -0.46 63.24
CA ARG A 208 -29.80 0.66 63.73
C ARG A 208 -28.54 0.26 64.53
N ARG A 209 -27.47 1.09 64.40
CA ARG A 209 -26.36 1.39 65.37
C ARG A 209 -25.39 0.23 65.69
N ALA A 210 -24.07 0.41 65.85
CA ALA A 210 -23.20 1.56 66.21
C ALA A 210 -21.73 1.30 65.75
N PRO A 211 -20.79 2.27 65.87
CA PRO A 211 -19.42 2.20 65.32
C PRO A 211 -18.34 1.82 66.37
N ALA A 212 -17.31 1.08 65.93
CA ALA A 212 -16.03 0.73 66.60
C ALA A 212 -15.50 -0.53 65.85
N ASP A 213 -14.24 -0.74 65.48
CA ASP A 213 -12.96 -0.23 65.97
C ASP A 213 -11.93 -0.18 64.82
N ASP A 214 -11.10 0.86 64.85
CA ASP A 214 -9.76 0.86 64.27
C ASP A 214 -8.91 -0.21 64.98
N PHE A 215 -8.40 -1.18 64.25
CA PHE A 215 -7.16 -1.85 64.62
C PHE A 215 -6.36 -2.15 63.35
N ASP A 216 -5.29 -1.38 63.19
CA ASP A 216 -4.12 -1.69 62.40
C ASP A 216 -3.62 -3.11 62.70
N ASP A 217 -3.45 -3.93 61.66
CA ASP A 217 -2.50 -5.04 61.69
C ASP A 217 -1.58 -4.92 60.47
N GLU A 218 -0.54 -4.13 60.71
CA GLU A 218 0.66 -4.01 59.89
C GLU A 218 1.45 -5.32 60.01
N SER A 219 1.25 -6.23 59.05
CA SER A 219 2.16 -7.35 58.80
C SER A 219 2.95 -7.08 57.52
N ALA A 220 4.21 -6.74 57.72
CA ALA A 220 5.22 -6.56 56.69
C ALA A 220 5.66 -7.90 56.07
N ASP A 221 6.13 -7.78 54.82
CA ASP A 221 7.13 -8.63 54.16
C ASP A 221 6.72 -9.99 53.57
N GLU A 222 5.92 -9.95 52.50
CA GLU A 222 6.12 -10.84 51.35
C GLU A 222 6.22 -10.01 50.05
N PRO A 223 7.34 -10.06 49.29
CA PRO A 223 7.41 -9.40 48.00
C PRO A 223 6.48 -10.14 47.03
N GLY A 224 5.26 -9.62 46.87
CA GLY A 224 4.26 -10.19 45.98
C GLY A 224 4.81 -10.42 44.58
N TRP A 225 4.35 -11.49 43.94
CA TRP A 225 4.66 -11.90 42.56
C TRP A 225 4.58 -10.76 41.50
N GLY A 226 3.92 -9.64 41.83
CA GLY A 226 3.91 -8.40 41.05
C GLY A 226 5.28 -7.71 40.90
N ILE A 227 6.17 -7.79 41.90
CA ILE A 227 7.50 -7.15 41.83
C ILE A 227 8.45 -7.99 40.96
N ILE A 228 8.33 -9.32 41.02
CA ILE A 228 9.11 -10.26 40.20
C ILE A 228 8.73 -10.13 38.71
N SER A 229 7.46 -9.85 38.42
CA SER A 229 6.99 -9.63 37.04
C SER A 229 7.40 -8.27 36.47
N ILE A 230 7.43 -7.20 37.27
CA ILE A 230 7.98 -5.90 36.84
C ILE A 230 9.49 -6.01 36.58
N GLY A 231 10.23 -6.72 37.44
CA GLY A 231 11.66 -6.99 37.25
C GLY A 231 11.93 -7.75 35.95
N ALA A 232 11.14 -8.78 35.64
CA ALA A 232 11.27 -9.55 34.40
C ALA A 232 10.98 -8.71 33.14
N VAL A 233 9.97 -7.83 33.18
CA VAL A 233 9.64 -6.93 32.05
C VAL A 233 10.74 -5.89 31.83
N VAL A 234 11.26 -5.27 32.91
CA VAL A 234 12.37 -4.32 32.82
C VAL A 234 13.63 -5.00 32.29
N HIS A 235 13.91 -6.23 32.73
CA HIS A 235 15.06 -6.99 32.27
C HIS A 235 14.90 -7.43 30.80
N GLY A 236 13.68 -7.82 30.39
CA GLY A 236 13.34 -8.12 28.99
C GLY A 236 13.52 -6.90 28.08
N PHE A 237 13.11 -5.72 28.54
CA PHE A 237 13.32 -4.48 27.82
C PHE A 237 14.81 -4.12 27.69
N MET A 238 15.59 -4.26 28.76
CA MET A 238 17.04 -3.99 28.75
C MET A 238 17.81 -4.97 27.87
N THR A 239 17.45 -6.25 27.89
CA THR A 239 18.06 -7.29 27.04
C THR A 239 17.72 -7.05 25.56
N LEU A 240 16.48 -6.69 25.23
CA LEU A 240 16.07 -6.33 23.86
C LEU A 240 16.79 -5.06 23.37
N LYS A 241 16.83 -4.00 24.19
CA LYS A 241 17.57 -2.76 23.90
C LYS A 241 19.05 -3.04 23.63
N SER A 242 19.68 -3.90 24.44
CA SER A 242 21.09 -4.28 24.25
C SER A 242 21.31 -5.14 22.99
N ALA A 243 20.37 -6.02 22.66
CA ALA A 243 20.44 -6.85 21.46
C ALA A 243 20.30 -6.01 20.18
N ILE A 244 19.39 -5.03 20.18
CA ILE A 244 19.23 -4.06 19.09
C ILE A 244 20.47 -3.17 18.98
N ALA A 245 21.00 -2.65 20.10
CA ALA A 245 22.22 -1.85 20.12
C ALA A 245 23.44 -2.62 19.58
N ARG A 246 23.59 -3.91 19.93
CA ARG A 246 24.65 -4.78 19.38
C ARG A 246 24.47 -5.02 17.88
N ARG A 247 23.24 -5.22 17.39
CA ARG A 247 22.95 -5.37 15.94
C ARG A 247 23.24 -4.09 15.16
N LEU A 248 22.93 -2.92 15.71
CA LEU A 248 23.27 -1.63 15.10
C LEU A 248 24.77 -1.32 15.17
N ALA A 249 25.45 -1.68 16.27
CA ALA A 249 26.90 -1.53 16.39
C ALA A 249 27.67 -2.48 15.45
N ALA A 250 27.17 -3.70 15.25
CA ALA A 250 27.70 -4.65 14.26
C ALA A 250 27.51 -4.16 12.81
N ARG A 251 26.48 -3.34 12.54
CA ARG A 251 26.30 -2.65 11.25
C ARG A 251 27.19 -1.41 11.08
N ARG A 252 27.76 -0.88 12.17
CA ARG A 252 28.61 0.32 12.19
C ARG A 252 30.11 0.03 12.31
N SER A 253 30.51 -1.21 12.54
CA SER A 253 31.92 -1.59 12.60
C SER A 253 32.37 -2.10 11.22
N PRO A 254 33.28 -1.41 10.50
CA PRO A 254 33.94 -1.99 9.35
C PRO A 254 34.81 -3.14 9.85
N ALA A 255 34.65 -4.33 9.28
CA ALA A 255 35.55 -5.45 9.55
C ALA A 255 36.99 -5.04 9.21
N PRO A 256 38.00 -5.36 10.05
CA PRO A 256 39.39 -5.16 9.68
C PRO A 256 39.70 -6.04 8.46
N ALA A 257 40.22 -5.41 7.41
CA ALA A 257 40.66 -6.06 6.19
C ALA A 257 41.66 -7.18 6.53
N ARG A 258 41.25 -8.43 6.28
CA ARG A 258 42.14 -9.58 6.32
C ARG A 258 42.76 -9.72 4.94
N ALA A 259 44.09 -9.66 4.94
CA ALA A 259 44.98 -9.77 3.80
C ALA A 259 44.76 -11.02 2.95
N ASP A 260 45.12 -10.87 1.68
CA ASP A 260 45.09 -11.83 0.59
C ASP A 260 45.69 -13.20 0.92
N LEU A 261 44.96 -14.26 0.56
CA LEU A 261 45.51 -15.59 0.31
C LEU A 261 44.90 -16.17 -0.99
N PRO A 262 45.71 -16.85 -1.83
CA PRO A 262 45.33 -17.25 -3.18
C PRO A 262 44.39 -18.48 -3.23
N ALA A 263 43.67 -18.56 -4.37
CA ALA A 263 42.54 -19.43 -4.67
C ALA A 263 42.75 -20.94 -4.47
N ALA A 264 41.70 -21.61 -3.98
CA ALA A 264 41.54 -23.06 -4.04
C ALA A 264 40.46 -23.44 -5.07
N PRO A 265 40.60 -24.56 -5.80
CA PRO A 265 39.70 -24.92 -6.89
C PRO A 265 38.35 -25.41 -6.36
N VAL A 266 37.26 -24.93 -6.94
CA VAL A 266 35.89 -25.36 -6.63
C VAL A 266 35.67 -26.78 -7.19
N PRO A 267 35.27 -27.77 -6.38
CA PRO A 267 34.86 -29.07 -6.88
C PRO A 267 33.49 -28.94 -7.55
N SER A 268 33.39 -29.50 -8.75
CA SER A 268 32.21 -29.50 -9.61
C SER A 268 31.30 -30.70 -9.33
N ILE A 269 30.02 -30.55 -9.74
CA ILE A 269 29.01 -31.61 -10.06
C ILE A 269 28.15 -32.08 -8.84
N PRO A 270 26.83 -32.39 -8.96
CA PRO A 270 26.09 -32.78 -10.18
C PRO A 270 24.79 -32.01 -10.54
N HIS A 271 24.67 -31.77 -11.85
CA HIS A 271 23.40 -31.59 -12.55
C HIS A 271 22.60 -32.90 -12.54
N THR A 272 21.50 -32.93 -11.78
CA THR A 272 20.42 -33.91 -12.01
C THR A 272 19.06 -33.25 -11.85
N ALA A 273 18.67 -32.52 -12.88
CA ALA A 273 17.29 -32.43 -13.36
C ALA A 273 17.37 -31.79 -14.76
N PRO A 274 16.86 -32.41 -15.83
CA PRO A 274 16.73 -31.70 -17.10
C PRO A 274 15.81 -30.51 -16.87
N ARG A 275 16.35 -29.30 -17.07
CA ARG A 275 15.59 -28.07 -17.08
C ARG A 275 14.51 -28.22 -18.16
N ARG A 276 13.24 -28.26 -17.75
CA ARG A 276 12.10 -28.28 -18.66
C ARG A 276 11.89 -26.86 -19.18
N GLU A 277 12.21 -26.63 -20.45
CA GLU A 277 11.85 -25.37 -21.10
C GLU A 277 10.34 -25.35 -21.39
N PRO A 278 9.69 -24.17 -21.34
CA PRO A 278 8.30 -24.05 -21.76
C PRO A 278 8.20 -24.34 -23.27
N ARG A 279 7.39 -25.33 -23.62
CA ARG A 279 7.11 -25.70 -25.00
C ARG A 279 6.07 -24.74 -25.57
N PHE A 280 6.46 -23.90 -26.52
CA PHE A 280 5.57 -23.04 -27.30
C PHE A 280 5.19 -23.70 -28.64
N ASP A 281 4.89 -24.99 -28.62
CA ASP A 281 4.24 -25.61 -29.78
C ASP A 281 2.76 -25.29 -29.65
N HIS A 282 2.27 -24.46 -30.57
CA HIS A 282 0.84 -24.23 -30.75
C HIS A 282 0.15 -25.56 -31.04
N ASP A 283 -0.67 -26.05 -30.11
CA ASP A 283 -1.71 -27.00 -30.47
C ASP A 283 -2.62 -26.32 -31.50
N PRO A 284 -2.91 -26.93 -32.67
CA PRO A 284 -3.90 -26.40 -33.59
C PRO A 284 -5.24 -26.37 -32.86
N ILE A 285 -5.80 -25.18 -32.70
CA ILE A 285 -7.19 -25.00 -32.25
C ILE A 285 -8.06 -25.85 -33.19
N PRO A 286 -8.98 -26.69 -32.67
CA PRO A 286 -9.88 -27.44 -33.53
C PRO A 286 -10.65 -26.45 -34.40
N ALA A 287 -10.62 -26.66 -35.72
CA ALA A 287 -11.40 -25.87 -36.65
C ALA A 287 -12.87 -25.96 -36.25
N GLY A 288 -13.42 -24.85 -35.74
CA GLY A 288 -14.86 -24.69 -35.60
C GLY A 288 -15.51 -24.80 -36.96
N GLU A 289 -16.67 -25.44 -37.00
CA GLU A 289 -17.47 -25.62 -38.21
C GLU A 289 -17.68 -24.28 -38.94
N PRO A 290 -17.66 -24.27 -40.29
CA PRO A 290 -17.81 -23.04 -41.05
C PRO A 290 -19.23 -22.51 -40.89
N CYS A 291 -19.35 -21.32 -40.31
CA CYS A 291 -20.56 -20.52 -40.42
C CYS A 291 -20.65 -20.02 -41.87
N ASP A 292 -21.60 -20.56 -42.60
CA ASP A 292 -22.01 -20.09 -43.93
C ASP A 292 -22.78 -18.78 -43.76
N GLU A 293 -22.09 -17.65 -43.94
CA GLU A 293 -22.71 -16.36 -44.20
C GLU A 293 -21.80 -15.62 -45.17
N GLY A 294 -22.24 -15.62 -46.43
CA GLY A 294 -21.57 -14.93 -47.52
C GLY A 294 -21.59 -13.42 -47.28
N ASP A 295 -20.40 -12.82 -47.35
CA ASP A 295 -20.26 -11.47 -47.86
C ASP A 295 -18.83 -11.29 -48.38
N ASP A 296 -18.76 -10.82 -49.62
CA ASP A 296 -17.55 -10.62 -50.39
C ASP A 296 -16.64 -9.56 -49.75
N VAL A 297 -15.57 -10.00 -49.10
CA VAL A 297 -14.44 -9.14 -48.72
C VAL A 297 -13.25 -9.43 -49.62
N ASP A 298 -12.99 -8.50 -50.53
CA ASP A 298 -11.76 -8.37 -51.31
C ASP A 298 -10.53 -8.50 -50.40
N ALA A 299 -9.95 -9.70 -50.41
CA ALA A 299 -8.68 -10.00 -49.78
C ALA A 299 -7.55 -9.36 -50.60
N ALA A 300 -7.20 -8.11 -50.26
CA ALA A 300 -5.92 -7.56 -50.66
C ALA A 300 -4.80 -8.37 -49.94
N PRO A 301 -3.82 -8.93 -50.67
CA PRO A 301 -2.79 -9.76 -50.07
C PRO A 301 -1.90 -8.89 -49.19
N TYR A 302 -1.73 -9.29 -47.92
CA TYR A 302 -0.63 -8.80 -47.10
C TYR A 302 0.69 -9.18 -47.78
N SER A 303 1.30 -8.21 -48.48
CA SER A 303 2.66 -8.36 -48.98
C SER A 303 3.60 -8.44 -47.78
N ARG A 304 4.04 -9.67 -47.49
CA ARG A 304 5.26 -9.96 -46.75
C ARG A 304 6.45 -9.54 -47.63
N ALA A 305 6.86 -8.30 -47.47
CA ALA A 305 8.14 -7.72 -47.88
C ALA A 305 8.27 -6.44 -47.04
N GLU A 306 9.29 -6.20 -46.22
CA GLU A 306 10.72 -6.45 -46.40
C GLU A 306 11.35 -6.99 -45.11
N GLU A 307 11.97 -8.16 -45.23
CA GLU A 307 13.00 -8.62 -44.31
C GLU A 307 14.26 -7.81 -44.70
N GLU A 308 14.59 -6.76 -43.95
CA GLU A 308 15.86 -6.06 -44.15
C GLU A 308 17.00 -7.01 -43.78
N ALA A 309 17.60 -7.61 -44.80
CA ALA A 309 18.86 -8.31 -44.71
C ALA A 309 19.93 -7.37 -44.12
N PHE A 310 20.62 -7.83 -43.09
CA PHE A 310 21.81 -7.17 -42.54
C PHE A 310 22.92 -7.18 -43.61
N ALA A 311 22.98 -6.11 -44.40
CA ALA A 311 24.13 -5.81 -45.24
C ALA A 311 25.07 -4.88 -44.45
N PRO A 312 26.38 -5.18 -44.36
CA PRO A 312 27.32 -4.24 -43.77
C PRO A 312 27.39 -3.00 -44.66
N ARG A 313 26.99 -1.84 -44.12
CA ARG A 313 27.10 -0.56 -44.82
C ARG A 313 28.59 -0.20 -45.01
N PRO A 314 28.97 0.29 -46.20
CA PRO A 314 30.32 0.77 -46.45
C PRO A 314 30.60 2.00 -45.58
N ALA A 315 31.75 1.99 -44.90
CA ALA A 315 32.27 3.13 -44.17
C ALA A 315 32.53 4.29 -45.14
N GLY A 316 31.87 5.43 -44.89
CA GLY A 316 32.17 6.67 -45.60
C GLY A 316 30.93 7.36 -46.16
N GLN A 317 30.20 8.04 -45.28
CA GLN A 317 29.51 9.30 -45.60
C GLN A 317 29.16 9.97 -44.26
N ALA A 318 29.77 11.12 -44.00
CA ALA A 318 29.43 12.01 -42.89
C ALA A 318 28.02 12.58 -43.13
N GLY A 319 27.00 11.78 -42.82
CA GLY A 319 25.60 12.20 -42.79
C GLY A 319 25.28 12.81 -41.44
N SER A 320 24.42 13.83 -41.44
CA SER A 320 23.90 14.47 -40.23
C SER A 320 23.49 13.42 -39.18
N ARG A 321 23.95 13.59 -37.92
CA ARG A 321 23.68 12.70 -36.77
C ARG A 321 22.18 12.63 -36.40
N ILE A 322 21.33 13.39 -37.08
CA ILE A 322 19.91 13.55 -36.78
C ILE A 322 19.09 12.69 -37.73
N VAL A 323 18.38 11.71 -37.18
CA VAL A 323 17.44 10.87 -37.94
C VAL A 323 16.11 11.62 -38.05
N PRO A 324 15.53 11.79 -39.25
CA PRO A 324 14.28 12.53 -39.40
C PRO A 324 13.14 11.88 -38.60
N PRO A 325 12.25 12.68 -37.97
CA PRO A 325 11.15 12.15 -37.19
C PRO A 325 10.21 11.30 -38.06
N ARG A 326 9.72 10.19 -37.49
CA ARG A 326 8.78 9.28 -38.16
C ARG A 326 7.53 10.05 -38.59
N ALA A 327 7.14 9.90 -39.86
CA ALA A 327 5.95 10.55 -40.41
C ALA A 327 4.68 10.17 -39.61
N ALA A 328 3.79 11.15 -39.42
CA ALA A 328 2.54 10.94 -38.69
C ALA A 328 1.68 9.85 -39.35
N PRO A 329 1.01 8.98 -38.56
CA PRO A 329 0.17 7.93 -39.10
C PRO A 329 -1.00 8.53 -39.90
N LYS A 330 -1.27 7.94 -41.08
CA LYS A 330 -2.40 8.36 -41.93
C LYS A 330 -3.74 7.96 -41.27
N PRO A 331 -4.79 8.79 -41.34
CA PRO A 331 -6.11 8.44 -40.80
C PRO A 331 -6.63 7.12 -41.38
N GLY A 332 -7.19 6.27 -40.52
CA GLY A 332 -7.72 4.96 -40.93
C GLY A 332 -8.99 5.06 -41.77
N LYS A 333 -9.18 4.11 -42.72
CA LYS A 333 -10.35 4.04 -43.62
C LYS A 333 -11.69 4.05 -42.88
N ARG A 334 -11.72 3.53 -41.64
CA ARG A 334 -12.90 3.47 -40.79
C ARG A 334 -13.41 4.84 -40.37
N LEU A 335 -12.52 5.78 -40.03
CA LEU A 335 -12.88 7.15 -39.67
C LEU A 335 -13.59 7.85 -40.85
N ALA A 336 -13.12 7.61 -42.07
CA ALA A 336 -13.71 8.17 -43.28
C ALA A 336 -15.09 7.56 -43.61
N ARG A 337 -15.28 6.25 -43.35
CA ARG A 337 -16.56 5.56 -43.53
C ARG A 337 -17.59 6.01 -42.51
N GLU A 338 -17.21 6.13 -41.24
CA GLU A 338 -18.11 6.56 -40.16
C GLU A 338 -18.49 8.05 -40.25
N ALA A 339 -17.68 8.88 -40.91
CA ALA A 339 -18.00 10.29 -41.18
C ALA A 339 -19.11 10.46 -42.24
N GLN A 340 -19.45 9.41 -43.00
CA GLN A 340 -20.50 9.40 -44.01
C GLN A 340 -21.57 8.38 -43.62
N PRO A 341 -22.55 8.74 -42.78
CA PRO A 341 -23.63 7.82 -42.42
C PRO A 341 -24.44 7.48 -43.67
N SER A 342 -24.43 6.19 -44.05
CA SER A 342 -25.35 5.64 -45.05
C SER A 342 -26.74 5.58 -44.42
N PHE A 343 -27.74 6.17 -45.07
CA PHE A 343 -29.14 6.16 -44.62
C PHE A 343 -29.83 4.78 -44.78
N LEU A 344 -29.12 3.77 -45.31
CA LEU A 344 -29.67 2.46 -45.68
C LEU A 344 -29.25 1.31 -44.74
N ASP A 345 -28.42 1.58 -43.73
CA ASP A 345 -27.99 0.56 -42.77
C ASP A 345 -29.00 0.49 -41.60
N GLU A 346 -30.07 -0.29 -41.76
CA GLU A 346 -30.95 -0.69 -40.64
C GLU A 346 -30.21 -1.72 -39.76
N ALA A 347 -30.01 -1.37 -38.48
CA ALA A 347 -29.19 -2.13 -37.55
C ALA A 347 -29.99 -3.26 -36.87
N GLU A 348 -30.06 -4.44 -37.47
CA GLU A 348 -30.34 -5.67 -36.72
C GLU A 348 -29.03 -6.25 -36.17
N GLY A 349 -28.68 -5.93 -34.92
CA GLY A 349 -27.51 -6.48 -34.24
C GLY A 349 -26.78 -5.51 -33.32
N TYR A 350 -25.65 -5.97 -32.77
CA TYR A 350 -24.78 -5.16 -31.92
C TYR A 350 -24.12 -4.04 -32.74
N GLN A 351 -24.39 -2.79 -32.37
CA GLN A 351 -23.82 -1.61 -33.02
C GLN A 351 -22.50 -1.21 -32.36
N LEU A 352 -21.43 -1.17 -33.14
CA LEU A 352 -20.11 -0.76 -32.70
C LEU A 352 -20.10 0.75 -32.38
N PRO A 353 -19.53 1.20 -31.25
CA PRO A 353 -19.46 2.62 -30.93
C PRO A 353 -18.61 3.39 -31.95
N PRO A 354 -19.04 4.59 -32.38
CA PRO A 354 -18.34 5.38 -33.38
C PRO A 354 -17.06 5.99 -32.80
N LEU A 355 -16.05 6.18 -33.66
CA LEU A 355 -14.76 6.78 -33.29
C LEU A 355 -14.88 8.26 -32.90
N SER A 356 -16.00 8.92 -33.22
CA SER A 356 -16.31 10.30 -32.80
C SER A 356 -16.50 10.46 -31.29
N LEU A 357 -16.69 9.36 -30.55
CA LEU A 357 -16.68 9.38 -29.08
C LEU A 357 -15.28 9.61 -28.50
N LEU A 358 -14.24 9.43 -29.30
CA LEU A 358 -12.86 9.74 -28.91
C LEU A 358 -12.57 11.21 -29.19
N ALA A 359 -11.87 11.86 -28.26
CA ALA A 359 -11.37 13.20 -28.49
C ALA A 359 -10.31 13.19 -29.61
N GLU A 360 -10.41 14.14 -30.54
CA GLU A 360 -9.37 14.31 -31.56
C GLU A 360 -8.02 14.60 -30.90
N PRO A 361 -6.90 14.07 -31.44
CA PRO A 361 -5.59 14.38 -30.92
C PRO A 361 -5.38 15.88 -31.03
N LYS A 362 -5.22 16.55 -29.88
CA LYS A 362 -4.80 17.95 -29.85
C LYS A 362 -3.50 18.03 -30.66
N LYS A 363 -3.48 18.83 -31.72
CA LYS A 363 -2.25 19.13 -32.47
C LYS A 363 -1.27 19.72 -31.47
N THR A 364 -0.42 18.88 -30.91
CA THR A 364 0.63 19.33 -30.02
C THR A 364 1.58 20.06 -30.94
N SER A 365 1.53 21.39 -30.90
CA SER A 365 2.64 22.23 -31.36
C SER A 365 3.78 22.04 -30.36
N GLY A 366 4.27 20.81 -30.22
CA GLY A 366 5.59 20.59 -29.66
C GLY A 366 6.52 21.44 -30.51
N ALA A 367 7.31 22.29 -29.86
CA ALA A 367 8.26 23.13 -30.57
C ALA A 367 9.03 22.22 -31.52
N VAL A 368 8.87 22.44 -32.83
CA VAL A 368 9.66 21.71 -33.83
C VAL A 368 11.08 22.19 -33.61
N ILE A 369 11.84 21.44 -32.82
CA ILE A 369 13.22 21.78 -32.50
C ILE A 369 13.97 21.73 -33.82
N SER A 370 14.64 22.82 -34.17
CA SER A 370 15.43 22.86 -35.40
C SER A 370 16.55 21.81 -35.31
N PRO A 371 16.97 21.23 -36.45
CA PRO A 371 18.08 20.29 -36.46
C PRO A 371 19.34 20.91 -35.84
N GLU A 372 19.57 22.20 -36.07
CA GLU A 372 20.68 22.96 -35.49
C GLU A 372 20.63 23.01 -33.95
N ALA A 373 19.44 23.14 -33.37
CA ALA A 373 19.27 23.10 -31.91
C ALA A 373 19.48 21.69 -31.33
N LEU A 374 19.09 20.64 -32.04
CA LEU A 374 19.38 19.25 -31.64
C LEU A 374 20.89 18.97 -31.64
N GLU A 375 21.62 19.54 -32.60
CA GLU A 375 23.07 19.42 -32.70
C GLU A 375 23.79 20.21 -31.60
N GLN A 376 23.31 21.42 -31.29
CA GLN A 376 23.82 22.20 -30.14
C GLN A 376 23.59 21.47 -28.82
N ASN A 377 22.41 20.87 -28.62
CA ASN A 377 22.10 20.09 -27.43
C ASN A 377 22.97 18.83 -27.33
N ALA A 378 23.25 18.17 -28.47
CA ALA A 378 24.17 17.04 -28.51
C ALA A 378 25.59 17.45 -28.07
N ALA A 379 26.11 18.57 -28.60
CA ALA A 379 27.42 19.08 -28.21
C ALA A 379 27.48 19.47 -26.71
N LEU A 380 26.40 20.06 -26.19
CA LEU A 380 26.29 20.39 -24.76
C LEU A 380 26.29 19.12 -23.88
N LEU A 381 25.60 18.07 -24.33
CA LEU A 381 25.55 16.79 -23.61
C LEU A 381 26.91 16.09 -23.60
N GLU A 382 27.65 16.13 -24.71
CA GLU A 382 29.03 15.63 -24.79
C GLU A 382 29.96 16.37 -23.82
N SER A 383 29.90 17.70 -23.79
CA SER A 383 30.69 18.52 -22.86
C SER A 383 30.34 18.21 -21.39
N THR A 384 29.05 18.12 -21.07
CA THR A 384 28.59 17.83 -19.71
C THR A 384 29.05 16.45 -19.24
N LEU A 385 28.96 15.44 -20.12
CA LEU A 385 29.44 14.09 -19.82
C LEU A 385 30.96 14.07 -19.60
N GLU A 386 31.72 14.85 -20.38
CA GLU A 386 33.17 14.96 -20.20
C GLU A 386 33.54 15.59 -18.85
N ASP A 387 32.82 16.62 -18.39
CA ASP A 387 33.04 17.27 -17.09
C ASP A 387 32.86 16.31 -15.91
N PHE A 388 31.95 15.33 -16.02
CA PHE A 388 31.77 14.25 -15.04
C PHE A 388 32.76 13.08 -15.22
N GLY A 389 33.70 13.20 -16.15
CA GLY A 389 34.74 12.22 -16.44
C GLY A 389 34.23 10.99 -17.19
N VAL A 390 33.14 11.13 -17.96
CA VAL A 390 32.60 10.12 -18.88
C VAL A 390 32.89 10.59 -20.31
N LYS A 391 33.88 9.99 -20.96
CA LYS A 391 34.22 10.30 -22.35
C LYS A 391 33.41 9.44 -23.31
N GLY A 392 33.00 10.00 -24.44
CA GLY A 392 32.26 9.29 -25.50
C GLY A 392 31.67 10.28 -26.50
N GLU A 393 30.92 9.76 -27.47
CA GLU A 393 30.34 10.55 -28.55
C GLU A 393 28.86 10.15 -28.78
N ILE A 394 28.04 11.10 -29.23
CA ILE A 394 26.62 10.85 -29.56
C ILE A 394 26.47 10.40 -31.01
N VAL A 395 26.16 9.14 -31.27
CA VAL A 395 26.10 8.60 -32.63
C VAL A 395 24.87 9.10 -33.39
N ASN A 396 23.69 9.02 -32.77
CA ASN A 396 22.42 9.38 -33.39
C ASN A 396 21.49 10.17 -32.45
N VAL A 397 20.62 10.99 -33.04
CA VAL A 397 19.56 11.74 -32.34
C VAL A 397 18.20 11.40 -32.95
N HIS A 398 17.28 10.94 -32.10
CA HIS A 398 15.92 10.55 -32.46
C HIS A 398 14.89 11.43 -31.72
N PRO A 399 14.38 12.48 -32.37
CA PRO A 399 13.33 13.33 -31.78
C PRO A 399 12.00 12.56 -31.68
N GLY A 400 11.45 12.48 -30.47
CA GLY A 400 10.15 11.89 -30.19
C GLY A 400 9.11 12.92 -29.74
N PRO A 401 7.84 12.53 -29.54
CA PRO A 401 6.76 13.46 -29.17
C PRO A 401 6.92 14.12 -27.79
N VAL A 402 7.55 13.41 -26.84
CA VAL A 402 7.74 13.89 -25.45
C VAL A 402 9.22 14.03 -25.11
N VAL A 403 10.06 13.12 -25.58
CA VAL A 403 11.51 13.08 -25.30
C VAL A 403 12.30 12.91 -26.58
N THR A 404 13.54 13.41 -26.58
CA THR A 404 14.52 13.16 -27.65
C THR A 404 15.53 12.14 -27.15
N LEU A 405 15.71 11.04 -27.88
CA LEU A 405 16.69 10.02 -27.57
C LEU A 405 18.03 10.38 -28.23
N TYR A 406 19.09 10.48 -27.42
CA TYR A 406 20.47 10.65 -27.88
C TYR A 406 21.21 9.32 -27.66
N GLU A 407 21.69 8.70 -28.73
CA GLU A 407 22.45 7.45 -28.66
C GLU A 407 23.92 7.77 -28.33
N PHE A 408 24.36 7.44 -27.13
CA PHE A 408 25.71 7.73 -26.67
C PHE A 408 26.60 6.49 -26.68
N GLU A 409 27.74 6.59 -27.35
CA GLU A 409 28.78 5.56 -27.37
C GLU A 409 29.93 5.96 -26.43
N PRO A 410 30.08 5.30 -25.26
CA PRO A 410 31.11 5.63 -24.31
C PRO A 410 32.49 5.14 -24.78
N ALA A 411 33.54 5.87 -24.42
CA ALA A 411 34.92 5.49 -24.72
C ALA A 411 35.27 4.12 -24.08
N PRO A 412 36.13 3.32 -24.72
CA PRO A 412 36.52 2.00 -24.23
C PRO A 412 36.98 2.02 -22.76
N GLY A 413 36.47 1.09 -21.96
CA GLY A 413 36.77 0.99 -20.54
C GLY A 413 35.81 1.77 -19.62
N THR A 414 34.91 2.58 -20.17
CA THR A 414 33.85 3.24 -19.40
C THR A 414 32.67 2.29 -19.19
N LYS A 415 32.27 2.06 -17.94
CA LYS A 415 31.12 1.21 -17.61
C LYS A 415 29.80 1.97 -17.81
N SER A 416 28.81 1.36 -18.47
CA SER A 416 27.48 1.94 -18.65
C SER A 416 26.81 2.33 -17.31
N SER A 417 27.09 1.58 -16.23
CA SER A 417 26.58 1.87 -14.89
C SER A 417 26.98 3.26 -14.36
N ARG A 418 28.15 3.78 -14.79
CA ARG A 418 28.65 5.09 -14.39
C ARG A 418 27.83 6.23 -14.99
N VAL A 419 27.43 6.08 -16.26
CA VAL A 419 26.56 7.06 -16.95
C VAL A 419 25.19 7.09 -16.27
N ILE A 420 24.65 5.92 -15.95
CA ILE A 420 23.35 5.79 -15.27
C ILE A 420 23.35 6.45 -13.88
N SER A 421 24.42 6.29 -13.10
CA SER A 421 24.52 6.93 -11.78
C SER A 421 24.62 8.45 -11.80
N LEU A 422 24.99 9.03 -12.95
CA LEU A 422 25.15 10.47 -13.13
C LEU A 422 23.89 11.13 -13.72
N ALA A 423 22.82 10.37 -13.96
CA ALA A 423 21.62 10.87 -14.65
C ALA A 423 21.04 12.14 -14.01
N ASP A 424 20.92 12.17 -12.68
CA ASP A 424 20.37 13.33 -11.95
C ASP A 424 21.27 14.56 -12.01
N ASP A 425 22.60 14.35 -12.03
CA ASP A 425 23.56 15.44 -12.10
C ASP A 425 23.68 15.99 -13.52
N ILE A 426 23.61 15.15 -14.54
CA ILE A 426 23.52 15.56 -15.95
C ILE A 426 22.23 16.34 -16.18
N ALA A 427 21.09 15.86 -15.68
CA ALA A 427 19.81 16.56 -15.80
C ALA A 427 19.78 17.94 -15.11
N ARG A 428 20.67 18.18 -14.15
CA ARG A 428 20.81 19.49 -13.47
C ARG A 428 21.70 20.46 -14.25
N SER A 429 22.69 19.94 -14.98
CA SER A 429 23.69 20.74 -15.71
C SER A 429 23.27 21.11 -17.13
N MET A 430 22.22 20.47 -17.66
CA MET A 430 21.57 20.73 -18.94
C MET A 430 20.35 21.63 -18.74
#